data_AF-A0A432JF23-F1
#
_entry.id   AF-A0A432JF23-F1
#
_cell.length_a   1.000
_cell.length_b   1.000
_cell.length_c   1.000
_cell.angle_alpha   90.00
_cell.angle_beta   90.00
_cell.angle_gamma   90.00
#
_symmetry.space_group_name_H-M   'P 1'
#
loop_
_entity.id
_entity.type
_entity.pdbx_description
1 polymer ?
#
loop_
_entity_poly.entity_id
_entity_poly.type
_entity_poly.pdbx_seq_one_letter_code
_entity_poly.pdbx_strand_id
1 'polypeptide(L)'
;MTSETIGTAGTGAPARRGFDTDFIGDGFAWLERTIRPNEGWVAAGLLALNLVVVVMSVERADWVPSPNLVALLFMAMLTGLVLYRIPIWSIALLPVGLAVGLAIILWQLSNFTINDVTINGTGEVIERLDLWLDAARTGSISIDSLPFSFALMVSTWLTGFLGAWLFLRYGNFWGVFVLGGIGLLSNLTFLPPNTVFHLGFYLFTALLLISRVQAIRRKHEWERRSVKVDDHLTGLSLTDSLALTILVIVVAFLLPMAPKWGTANDAYESMRSPLETMEDDFNRLFAGLPARRPIGFRIWDNVMALQGSIYPTTTQVLWVDSETELYWKARTYSTYNGKGWLSEHTVT
;
A
#
# COMPACT_ATOMS: atom_id res chain seq x y z
N MET A 1 85.65 30.41 -35.49
CA MET A 1 84.45 31.26 -35.63
C MET A 1 83.38 30.74 -34.69
N THR A 2 82.61 31.62 -34.08
CA THR A 2 81.56 31.30 -33.10
C THR A 2 80.18 31.53 -33.70
N SER A 3 79.21 30.70 -33.31
CA SER A 3 77.79 30.93 -33.52
C SER A 3 77.00 30.17 -32.45
N GLU A 4 76.36 30.89 -31.54
CA GLU A 4 75.41 30.32 -30.59
C GLU A 4 74.12 29.89 -31.30
N THR A 5 73.32 29.05 -30.65
CA THR A 5 71.86 29.08 -30.80
C THR A 5 71.22 28.54 -29.52
N ILE A 6 70.14 29.18 -29.09
CA ILE A 6 69.60 29.00 -27.74
C ILE A 6 68.28 28.22 -27.77
N GLY A 7 68.25 27.13 -27.00
CA GLY A 7 67.07 26.69 -26.26
C GLY A 7 65.93 25.99 -27.02
N THR A 8 65.46 24.90 -26.44
CA THR A 8 64.08 24.82 -25.90
C THR A 8 63.96 23.61 -24.97
N ALA A 9 63.51 23.82 -23.73
CA ALA A 9 63.26 22.74 -22.80
C ALA A 9 61.82 22.20 -23.00
N GLY A 10 61.70 21.01 -23.59
CA GLY A 10 60.41 20.34 -23.74
C GLY A 10 59.87 19.85 -22.39
N THR A 11 58.90 20.56 -21.82
CA THR A 11 58.25 20.16 -20.57
C THR A 11 57.33 18.96 -20.79
N GLY A 12 57.73 17.80 -20.24
CA GLY A 12 56.91 16.58 -20.24
C GLY A 12 55.67 16.75 -19.37
N ALA A 13 54.56 17.21 -19.97
CA ALA A 13 53.27 17.26 -19.29
C ALA A 13 52.79 15.83 -18.95
N PRO A 14 52.26 15.58 -17.74
CA PRO A 14 51.78 14.25 -17.38
C PRO A 14 50.58 13.87 -18.24
N ALA A 15 50.59 12.64 -18.76
CA ALA A 15 49.47 12.11 -19.52
C ALA A 15 48.18 12.17 -18.69
N ARG A 16 47.14 12.80 -19.24
CA ARG A 16 45.79 12.73 -18.65
C ARG A 16 45.36 11.26 -18.63
N ARG A 17 45.31 10.66 -17.43
CA ARG A 17 44.54 9.42 -17.23
C ARG A 17 43.13 9.68 -17.77
N GLY A 18 42.69 8.89 -18.73
CA GLY A 18 41.27 8.82 -19.07
C GLY A 18 40.48 8.44 -17.81
N PHE A 19 39.25 8.95 -17.69
CA PHE A 19 38.33 8.37 -16.72
C PHE A 19 38.08 6.91 -17.13
N ASP A 20 38.35 6.00 -16.22
CA ASP A 20 38.29 4.56 -16.47
C ASP A 20 36.83 4.11 -16.55
N THR A 21 36.30 4.10 -17.78
CA THR A 21 34.92 3.68 -18.08
C THR A 21 34.69 2.20 -17.79
N ASP A 22 35.75 1.41 -17.84
CA ASP A 22 35.68 -0.04 -17.79
C ASP A 22 35.55 -0.48 -16.33
N PHE A 23 36.24 0.20 -15.40
CA PHE A 23 36.01 0.07 -13.96
C PHE A 23 34.56 0.39 -13.56
N ILE A 24 33.92 1.39 -14.20
CA ILE A 24 32.51 1.72 -13.97
C ILE A 24 31.62 0.61 -14.54
N GLY A 25 31.89 0.14 -15.75
CA GLY A 25 31.16 -0.95 -16.41
C GLY A 25 31.19 -2.26 -15.63
N ASP A 26 32.37 -2.69 -15.20
CA ASP A 26 32.56 -3.90 -14.38
C ASP A 26 31.89 -3.76 -12.99
N GLY A 27 31.95 -2.57 -12.38
CA GLY A 27 31.21 -2.27 -11.16
C GLY A 27 29.71 -2.45 -11.32
N PHE A 28 29.12 -1.91 -12.39
CA PHE A 28 27.70 -2.11 -12.71
C PHE A 28 27.37 -3.58 -13.04
N ALA A 29 28.21 -4.28 -13.80
CA ALA A 29 27.99 -5.68 -14.16
C ALA A 29 28.09 -6.63 -12.95
N TRP A 30 29.01 -6.35 -12.01
CA TRP A 30 29.09 -7.06 -10.73
C TRP A 30 27.86 -6.78 -9.87
N LEU A 31 27.43 -5.51 -9.78
CA LEU A 31 26.25 -5.10 -9.02
C LEU A 31 24.98 -5.76 -9.58
N GLU A 32 24.80 -5.77 -10.91
CA GLU A 32 23.66 -6.41 -11.57
C GLU A 32 23.62 -7.91 -11.23
N ARG A 33 24.72 -8.65 -11.44
CA ARG A 33 24.81 -10.08 -11.12
C ARG A 33 24.55 -10.37 -9.63
N THR A 34 25.01 -9.48 -8.75
CA THR A 34 24.87 -9.62 -7.29
C THR A 34 23.47 -9.30 -6.78
N ILE A 35 22.72 -8.41 -7.45
CA ILE A 35 21.36 -8.02 -7.02
C ILE A 35 20.25 -8.80 -7.75
N ARG A 36 20.48 -9.25 -9.00
CA ARG A 36 19.48 -9.84 -9.91
C ARG A 36 18.53 -10.83 -9.20
N PRO A 37 17.21 -10.57 -9.22
CA PRO A 37 16.20 -11.51 -8.70
C PRO A 37 16.25 -12.87 -9.43
N ASN A 38 15.93 -13.96 -8.72
CA ASN A 38 15.86 -15.31 -9.30
C ASN A 38 14.86 -15.40 -10.47
N GLU A 39 13.73 -14.70 -10.39
CA GLU A 39 12.72 -14.60 -11.46
C GLU A 39 12.94 -13.37 -12.37
N GLY A 40 14.11 -12.72 -12.26
CA GLY A 40 14.58 -11.64 -13.12
C GLY A 40 13.93 -10.27 -12.90
N TRP A 41 14.61 -9.24 -13.42
CA TRP A 41 14.22 -7.83 -13.28
C TRP A 41 12.82 -7.51 -13.80
N VAL A 42 12.37 -8.15 -14.89
CA VAL A 42 11.02 -7.93 -15.46
C VAL A 42 9.92 -8.36 -14.47
N ALA A 43 10.08 -9.48 -13.77
CA ALA A 43 9.09 -9.93 -12.79
C ALA A 43 9.12 -9.05 -11.53
N ALA A 44 10.30 -8.64 -11.07
CA ALA A 44 10.41 -7.67 -9.96
C ALA A 44 9.82 -6.30 -10.31
N GLY A 45 9.95 -5.83 -11.55
CA GLY A 45 9.34 -4.60 -12.05
C GLY A 45 7.80 -4.70 -12.14
N LEU A 46 7.26 -5.84 -12.59
CA LEU A 46 5.82 -6.10 -12.58
C LEU A 46 5.25 -6.21 -11.16
N LEU A 47 6.01 -6.78 -10.21
CA LEU A 47 5.66 -6.78 -8.79
C LEU A 47 5.65 -5.37 -8.20
N ALA A 48 6.70 -4.58 -8.45
CA ALA A 48 6.76 -3.18 -8.01
C ALA A 48 5.57 -2.38 -8.57
N LEU A 49 5.28 -2.52 -9.87
CA LEU A 49 4.14 -1.89 -10.51
C LEU A 49 2.82 -2.31 -9.85
N ASN A 50 2.58 -3.61 -9.64
CA ASN A 50 1.36 -4.12 -9.01
C ASN A 50 1.13 -3.57 -7.60
N LEU A 51 2.18 -3.50 -6.77
CA LEU A 51 2.09 -2.90 -5.43
C LEU A 51 1.92 -1.37 -5.48
N VAL A 52 2.55 -0.69 -6.45
CA VAL A 52 2.33 0.75 -6.69
C VAL A 52 0.87 1.03 -7.06
N VAL A 53 0.15 0.15 -7.79
CA VAL A 53 -1.30 0.34 -8.04
C VAL A 53 -2.09 0.35 -6.73
N VAL A 54 -1.78 -0.55 -5.79
CA VAL A 54 -2.45 -0.62 -4.48
C VAL A 54 -2.19 0.65 -3.67
N VAL A 55 -0.92 1.06 -3.56
CA VAL A 55 -0.54 2.26 -2.80
C VAL A 55 -1.10 3.53 -3.44
N MET A 56 -1.06 3.66 -4.76
CA MET A 56 -1.68 4.78 -5.48
C MET A 56 -3.21 4.82 -5.33
N SER A 57 -3.87 3.70 -5.05
CA SER A 57 -5.30 3.69 -4.73
C SER A 57 -5.59 4.23 -3.32
N VAL A 58 -4.66 4.06 -2.38
CA VAL A 58 -4.76 4.56 -0.99
C VAL A 58 -4.34 6.03 -0.93
N GLU A 59 -3.26 6.41 -1.61
CA GLU A 59 -2.76 7.79 -1.65
C GLU A 59 -3.79 8.72 -2.32
N ARG A 60 -4.39 8.30 -3.45
CA ARG A 60 -5.50 9.02 -4.13
C ARG A 60 -6.86 8.97 -3.42
N ALA A 61 -6.98 8.28 -2.30
CA ALA A 61 -8.17 8.35 -1.46
C ALA A 61 -8.14 9.57 -0.51
N ASP A 62 -7.00 10.27 -0.43
CA ASP A 62 -6.76 11.46 0.40
C ASP A 62 -7.21 11.28 1.87
N TRP A 63 -7.14 10.05 2.40
CA TRP A 63 -7.67 9.71 3.73
C TRP A 63 -7.17 10.65 4.83
N VAL A 64 -5.87 10.98 4.78
CA VAL A 64 -5.16 11.79 5.75
C VAL A 64 -3.90 12.37 5.09
N PRO A 65 -3.44 13.58 5.46
CA PRO A 65 -2.09 14.01 5.17
C PRO A 65 -1.06 12.95 5.61
N SER A 66 -0.30 12.44 4.66
CA SER A 66 0.75 11.43 4.89
C SER A 66 1.99 11.73 4.06
N PRO A 67 3.19 11.33 4.52
CA PRO A 67 4.38 11.24 3.67
C PRO A 67 4.12 10.35 2.45
N ASN A 68 4.78 10.64 1.32
CA ASN A 68 4.55 9.93 0.06
C ASN A 68 4.71 8.40 0.20
N LEU A 69 3.58 7.69 0.09
CA LEU A 69 3.50 6.27 0.40
C LEU A 69 4.20 5.43 -0.69
N VAL A 70 4.19 5.89 -1.95
CA VAL A 70 4.96 5.24 -3.04
C VAL A 70 6.47 5.23 -2.75
N ALA A 71 7.06 6.32 -2.25
CA ALA A 71 8.46 6.35 -1.86
C ALA A 71 8.76 5.43 -0.66
N LEU A 72 7.84 5.37 0.32
CA LEU A 72 7.93 4.45 1.45
C LEU A 72 7.86 2.97 1.00
N LEU A 73 6.99 2.65 0.05
CA LEU A 73 6.91 1.33 -0.59
C LEU A 73 8.24 0.95 -1.25
N PHE A 74 8.85 1.86 -2.02
CA PHE A 74 10.15 1.60 -2.63
C PHE A 74 11.26 1.37 -1.59
N MET A 75 11.28 2.12 -0.47
CA MET A 75 12.23 1.87 0.63
C MET A 75 11.99 0.53 1.34
N ALA A 76 10.73 0.11 1.51
CA ALA A 76 10.38 -1.20 2.05
C ALA A 76 10.84 -2.35 1.12
N MET A 77 10.61 -2.19 -0.19
CA MET A 77 11.06 -3.15 -1.20
C MET A 77 12.59 -3.22 -1.31
N LEU A 78 13.28 -2.07 -1.25
CA LEU A 78 14.75 -2.00 -1.21
C LEU A 78 15.31 -2.65 0.06
N THR A 79 14.65 -2.49 1.21
CA THR A 79 15.04 -3.18 2.45
C THR A 79 14.88 -4.69 2.32
N GLY A 80 13.80 -5.17 1.69
CA GLY A 80 13.64 -6.59 1.31
C GLY A 80 14.75 -7.08 0.38
N LEU A 81 15.13 -6.25 -0.61
CA LEU A 81 16.18 -6.52 -1.59
C LEU A 81 17.60 -6.55 -0.98
N VAL A 82 17.87 -5.76 0.06
CA VAL A 82 19.13 -5.85 0.81
C VAL A 82 19.14 -7.08 1.72
N LEU A 83 18.08 -7.28 2.51
CA LEU A 83 18.06 -8.32 3.53
C LEU A 83 17.97 -9.74 2.96
N TYR A 84 17.35 -9.99 1.79
CA TYR A 84 17.17 -11.37 1.31
C TYR A 84 18.49 -12.09 0.99
N ARG A 85 19.52 -11.34 0.57
CA ARG A 85 20.86 -11.85 0.25
C ARG A 85 21.68 -12.22 1.48
N ILE A 86 21.28 -11.79 2.69
CA ILE A 86 22.00 -12.11 3.91
C ILE A 86 21.76 -13.59 4.28
N PRO A 87 22.82 -14.42 4.41
CA PRO A 87 22.70 -15.87 4.67
C PRO A 87 22.39 -16.20 6.15
N ILE A 88 21.67 -15.32 6.83
CA ILE A 88 21.19 -15.48 8.21
C ILE A 88 19.75 -16.03 8.17
N TRP A 89 19.32 -16.68 9.26
CA TRP A 89 18.01 -17.30 9.38
C TRP A 89 16.88 -16.27 9.22
N SER A 90 15.82 -16.60 8.47
CA SER A 90 14.74 -15.66 8.15
C SER A 90 14.06 -15.07 9.39
N ILE A 91 13.97 -15.86 10.47
CA ILE A 91 13.38 -15.47 11.77
C ILE A 91 14.15 -14.31 12.42
N ALA A 92 15.46 -14.19 12.19
CA ALA A 92 16.27 -13.08 12.72
C ALA A 92 16.25 -11.84 11.79
N LEU A 93 16.10 -12.03 10.48
CA LEU A 93 16.09 -10.94 9.50
C LEU A 93 14.74 -10.22 9.38
N LEU A 94 13.62 -10.91 9.64
CA LEU A 94 12.29 -10.29 9.64
C LEU A 94 12.16 -9.18 10.70
N PRO A 95 12.51 -9.37 11.99
CA PRO A 95 12.54 -8.29 12.98
C PRO A 95 13.42 -7.10 12.60
N VAL A 96 14.57 -7.34 11.93
CA VAL A 96 15.44 -6.26 11.44
C VAL A 96 14.73 -5.42 10.37
N GLY A 97 14.07 -6.05 9.40
CA GLY A 97 13.29 -5.33 8.38
C GLY A 97 12.07 -4.59 8.93
N LEU A 98 11.48 -5.07 10.02
CA LEU A 98 10.42 -4.36 10.74
C LEU A 98 10.96 -3.17 11.55
N ALA A 99 12.11 -3.33 12.23
CA ALA A 99 12.76 -2.26 13.00
C ALA A 99 13.27 -1.12 12.09
N VAL A 100 13.85 -1.46 10.93
CA VAL A 100 14.23 -0.48 9.89
C VAL A 100 13.00 0.27 9.39
N GLY A 101 11.89 -0.42 9.15
CA GLY A 101 10.62 0.20 8.77
C GLY A 101 10.07 1.15 9.81
N LEU A 102 9.99 0.72 11.07
CA LEU A 102 9.54 1.56 12.17
C LEU A 102 10.42 2.81 12.33
N ALA A 103 11.73 2.68 12.21
CA ALA A 103 12.65 3.82 12.25
C ALA A 103 12.42 4.81 11.10
N ILE A 104 12.21 4.33 9.87
CA ILE A 104 11.93 5.19 8.70
C ILE A 104 10.55 5.86 8.80
N ILE A 105 9.52 5.14 9.27
CA ILE A 105 8.17 5.68 9.46
C ILE A 105 8.17 6.77 10.53
N LEU A 106 8.79 6.51 11.69
CA LEU A 106 8.95 7.50 12.76
C LEU A 106 9.78 8.71 12.32
N TRP A 107 10.85 8.50 11.54
CA TRP A 107 11.65 9.59 10.96
C TRP A 107 10.85 10.44 9.97
N GLN A 108 10.05 9.82 9.09
CA GLN A 108 9.21 10.57 8.16
C GLN A 108 8.11 11.36 8.88
N LEU A 109 7.38 10.76 9.83
CA LEU A 109 6.33 11.46 10.60
C LEU A 109 6.90 12.58 11.47
N SER A 110 8.05 12.38 12.09
CA SER A 110 8.72 13.41 12.92
C SER A 110 9.29 14.60 12.13
N ASN A 111 9.20 14.58 10.80
CA ASN A 111 9.56 15.69 9.90
C ASN A 111 8.36 16.10 9.00
N PHE A 112 7.15 15.66 9.33
CA PHE A 112 5.94 15.91 8.54
C PHE A 112 5.06 17.00 9.17
N THR A 113 4.23 17.64 8.33
CA THR A 113 3.32 18.72 8.72
C THR A 113 1.87 18.22 8.58
N ILE A 114 1.10 18.29 9.66
CA ILE A 114 -0.33 17.95 9.66
C ILE A 114 -1.11 19.20 10.05
N ASN A 115 -2.06 19.62 9.21
CA ASN A 115 -2.90 20.80 9.43
C ASN A 115 -2.07 22.06 9.77
N ASP A 116 -1.06 22.34 8.95
CA ASP A 116 -0.08 23.44 9.08
C ASP A 116 0.78 23.44 10.36
N VAL A 117 0.68 22.41 11.21
CA VAL A 117 1.56 22.19 12.37
C VAL A 117 2.63 21.16 12.02
N THR A 118 3.91 21.56 12.11
CA THR A 118 5.07 20.67 12.01
C THR A 118 5.20 19.84 13.28
N ILE A 119 5.29 18.51 13.15
CA ILE A 119 5.48 17.60 14.28
C ILE A 119 6.88 17.80 14.87
N ASN A 120 6.97 18.04 16.17
CA ASN A 120 8.21 18.39 16.87
C ASN A 120 9.04 17.15 17.28
N GLY A 121 9.51 16.40 16.27
CA GLY A 121 10.37 15.25 16.48
C GLY A 121 9.63 13.97 16.90
N THR A 122 10.38 12.88 17.09
CA THR A 122 9.81 11.54 17.37
C THR A 122 9.06 11.45 18.70
N GLY A 123 9.35 12.34 19.66
CA GLY A 123 8.65 12.37 20.95
C GLY A 123 7.16 12.62 20.81
N GLU A 124 6.78 13.66 20.05
CA GLU A 124 5.38 14.01 19.79
C GLU A 124 4.65 12.89 19.00
N VAL A 125 5.34 12.23 18.06
CA VAL A 125 4.78 11.07 17.33
C VAL A 125 4.41 9.95 18.31
N ILE A 126 5.29 9.63 19.26
CA ILE A 126 5.06 8.58 20.26
C ILE A 126 3.96 9.00 21.24
N GLU A 127 3.96 10.24 21.73
CA GLU A 127 2.95 10.78 22.64
C GLU A 127 1.54 10.72 22.02
N ARG A 128 1.39 11.15 20.76
CA ARG A 128 0.10 11.14 20.04
C ARG A 128 -0.38 9.72 19.72
N LEU A 129 0.53 8.77 19.50
CA LEU A 129 0.20 7.35 19.36
C LEU A 129 -0.24 6.73 20.70
N ASP A 130 0.40 7.09 21.82
CA ASP A 130 0.03 6.59 23.15
C ASP A 130 -1.32 7.18 23.61
N LEU A 131 -1.57 8.47 23.39
CA LEU A 131 -2.88 9.11 23.62
C LEU A 131 -4.02 8.48 22.79
N TRP A 132 -3.72 8.00 21.57
CA TRP A 132 -4.68 7.24 20.76
C TRP A 132 -4.88 5.82 21.28
N LEU A 133 -3.81 5.15 21.74
CA LEU A 133 -3.86 3.82 22.33
C LEU A 133 -4.64 3.82 23.66
N ASP A 134 -4.50 4.86 24.47
CA ASP A 134 -5.27 5.03 25.70
C ASP A 134 -6.73 5.41 25.41
N ALA A 135 -7.01 6.16 24.34
CA ALA A 135 -8.39 6.34 23.86
C ALA A 135 -9.03 4.99 23.44
N ALA A 136 -8.25 4.08 22.82
CA ALA A 136 -8.71 2.74 22.49
C ALA A 136 -9.01 1.90 23.74
N ARG A 137 -8.16 1.94 24.77
CA ARG A 137 -8.37 1.24 26.05
C ARG A 137 -9.54 1.79 26.87
N THR A 138 -9.76 3.11 26.85
CA THR A 138 -10.76 3.80 27.70
C THR A 138 -12.13 3.95 27.07
N GLY A 139 -12.33 3.51 25.81
CA GLY A 139 -13.58 3.76 25.07
C GLY A 139 -13.79 5.23 24.71
N SER A 140 -12.71 6.03 24.67
CA SER A 140 -12.76 7.45 24.37
C SER A 140 -12.67 7.74 22.87
N ILE A 141 -13.03 8.95 22.47
CA ILE A 141 -12.99 9.42 21.07
C ILE A 141 -11.57 9.85 20.72
N SER A 142 -11.10 9.56 19.50
CA SER A 142 -9.96 10.25 18.91
C SER A 142 -10.32 10.94 17.60
N ILE A 143 -9.86 12.19 17.50
CA ILE A 143 -9.94 13.05 16.32
C ILE A 143 -8.56 13.30 15.71
N ASP A 144 -7.50 12.72 16.29
CA ASP A 144 -6.16 12.81 15.72
C ASP A 144 -6.05 11.88 14.50
N SER A 145 -5.42 12.39 13.45
CA SER A 145 -5.24 11.71 12.18
C SER A 145 -3.84 11.11 12.02
N LEU A 146 -2.86 11.54 12.84
CA LEU A 146 -1.51 10.96 12.89
C LEU A 146 -1.52 9.43 13.11
N PRO A 147 -2.35 8.84 14.01
CA PRO A 147 -2.41 7.39 14.18
C PRO A 147 -2.89 6.64 12.93
N PHE A 148 -3.78 7.24 12.14
CA PHE A 148 -4.21 6.66 10.87
C PHE A 148 -3.12 6.77 9.80
N SER A 149 -2.43 7.92 9.74
CA SER A 149 -1.27 8.13 8.85
C SER A 149 -0.17 7.11 9.13
N PHE A 150 0.16 6.90 10.42
CA PHE A 150 1.06 5.83 10.88
C PHE A 150 0.57 4.43 10.48
N ALA A 151 -0.72 4.11 10.64
CA ALA A 151 -1.27 2.82 10.24
C ALA A 151 -1.13 2.57 8.72
N LEU A 152 -1.46 3.56 7.88
CA LEU A 152 -1.27 3.47 6.42
C LEU A 152 0.21 3.25 6.05
N MET A 153 1.13 3.96 6.71
CA MET A 153 2.57 3.81 6.50
C MET A 153 3.07 2.42 6.92
N VAL A 154 2.61 1.89 8.05
CA VAL A 154 2.92 0.53 8.51
C VAL A 154 2.38 -0.51 7.54
N SER A 155 1.12 -0.39 7.09
CA SER A 155 0.53 -1.30 6.08
C SER A 155 1.26 -1.24 4.74
N THR A 156 1.70 -0.04 4.32
CA THR A 156 2.51 0.17 3.11
C THR A 156 3.88 -0.50 3.24
N TRP A 157 4.57 -0.30 4.38
CA TRP A 157 5.85 -0.94 4.64
C TRP A 157 5.74 -2.46 4.70
N LEU A 158 4.77 -3.00 5.44
CA LEU A 158 4.53 -4.44 5.52
C LEU A 158 4.26 -5.04 4.14
N THR A 159 3.40 -4.41 3.34
CA THR A 159 3.09 -4.89 1.97
C THR A 159 4.33 -4.87 1.07
N GLY A 160 5.11 -3.78 1.07
CA GLY A 160 6.34 -3.68 0.26
C GLY A 160 7.45 -4.62 0.72
N PHE A 161 7.73 -4.65 2.03
CA PHE A 161 8.79 -5.48 2.61
C PHE A 161 8.47 -6.96 2.52
N LEU A 162 7.28 -7.40 2.98
CA LEU A 162 6.90 -8.81 2.93
C LEU A 162 6.64 -9.28 1.50
N GLY A 163 6.07 -8.44 0.63
CA GLY A 163 5.91 -8.73 -0.79
C GLY A 163 7.25 -8.98 -1.49
N ALA A 164 8.22 -8.07 -1.32
CA ALA A 164 9.58 -8.26 -1.83
C ALA A 164 10.28 -9.46 -1.19
N TRP A 165 10.16 -9.67 0.13
CA TRP A 165 10.79 -10.76 0.86
C TRP A 165 10.30 -12.14 0.42
N LEU A 166 8.98 -12.34 0.33
CA LEU A 166 8.36 -13.60 -0.11
C LEU A 166 8.69 -13.90 -1.57
N PHE A 167 8.70 -12.89 -2.43
CA PHE A 167 9.07 -13.04 -3.84
C PHE A 167 10.57 -13.36 -4.01
N LEU A 168 11.47 -12.54 -3.47
CA LEU A 168 12.91 -12.66 -3.70
C LEU A 168 13.54 -13.87 -3.01
N ARG A 169 13.09 -14.21 -1.78
CA ARG A 169 13.70 -15.25 -0.95
C ARG A 169 13.04 -16.62 -1.08
N TYR A 170 11.75 -16.67 -1.38
CA TYR A 170 10.98 -17.93 -1.48
C TYR A 170 10.38 -18.19 -2.85
N GLY A 171 10.46 -17.25 -3.81
CA GLY A 171 9.74 -17.35 -5.08
C GLY A 171 8.22 -17.36 -4.91
N ASN A 172 7.68 -16.83 -3.80
CA ASN A 172 6.25 -16.87 -3.53
C ASN A 172 5.58 -15.56 -3.95
N PHE A 173 5.21 -15.47 -5.22
CA PHE A 173 4.47 -14.34 -5.77
C PHE A 173 3.02 -14.23 -5.25
N TRP A 174 2.40 -15.33 -4.77
CA TRP A 174 1.02 -15.30 -4.26
C TRP A 174 0.88 -14.45 -3.01
N GLY A 175 1.92 -14.39 -2.16
CA GLY A 175 1.92 -13.52 -0.97
C GLY A 175 1.75 -12.04 -1.30
N VAL A 176 2.30 -11.59 -2.44
CA VAL A 176 2.12 -10.23 -2.97
C VAL A 176 0.64 -9.96 -3.24
N PHE A 177 -0.05 -10.88 -3.91
CA PHE A 177 -1.45 -10.70 -4.28
C PHE A 177 -2.41 -10.80 -3.10
N VAL A 178 -2.10 -11.63 -2.09
CA VAL A 178 -2.90 -11.69 -0.86
C VAL A 178 -2.78 -10.37 -0.10
N LEU A 179 -1.55 -9.89 0.14
CA LEU A 179 -1.33 -8.63 0.89
C LEU A 179 -1.88 -7.41 0.13
N GLY A 180 -1.51 -7.25 -1.14
CA GLY A 180 -1.96 -6.13 -1.98
C GLY A 180 -3.47 -6.18 -2.27
N GLY A 181 -4.03 -7.36 -2.48
CA GLY A 181 -5.46 -7.57 -2.71
C GLY A 181 -6.32 -7.23 -1.48
N ILE A 182 -5.90 -7.66 -0.28
CA ILE A 182 -6.56 -7.28 0.98
C ILE A 182 -6.52 -5.75 1.15
N GLY A 183 -5.34 -5.13 1.01
CA GLY A 183 -5.20 -3.67 1.13
C GLY A 183 -6.09 -2.90 0.15
N LEU A 184 -6.14 -3.34 -1.12
CA LEU A 184 -6.96 -2.70 -2.15
C LEU A 184 -8.46 -2.89 -1.91
N LEU A 185 -8.92 -4.10 -1.56
CA LEU A 185 -10.34 -4.38 -1.32
C LEU A 185 -10.87 -3.67 -0.06
N SER A 186 -10.07 -3.62 1.02
CA SER A 186 -10.40 -2.83 2.21
C SER A 186 -10.54 -1.35 1.88
N ASN A 187 -9.59 -0.78 1.13
CA ASN A 187 -9.67 0.62 0.69
C ASN A 187 -10.91 0.90 -0.17
N LEU A 188 -11.19 0.02 -1.16
CA LEU A 188 -12.36 0.14 -2.05
C LEU A 188 -13.71 -0.03 -1.35
N THR A 189 -13.77 -0.68 -0.18
CA THR A 189 -15.02 -0.89 0.58
C THR A 189 -15.62 0.43 1.10
N PHE A 190 -14.76 1.40 1.43
CA PHE A 190 -15.15 2.71 1.97
C PHE A 190 -15.06 3.86 0.96
N LEU A 191 -14.67 3.58 -0.30
CA LEU A 191 -14.59 4.55 -1.39
C LEU A 191 -15.84 4.53 -2.29
N PRO A 192 -16.06 5.55 -3.15
CA PRO A 192 -17.19 5.55 -4.08
C PRO A 192 -16.96 4.59 -5.27
N PRO A 193 -18.04 4.12 -5.94
CA PRO A 193 -17.96 3.12 -7.00
C PRO A 193 -17.15 3.50 -8.25
N ASN A 194 -16.81 4.78 -8.44
CA ASN A 194 -15.94 5.24 -9.52
C ASN A 194 -14.48 4.76 -9.39
N THR A 195 -14.08 4.27 -8.21
CA THR A 195 -12.67 3.89 -7.93
C THR A 195 -12.26 2.52 -8.51
N VAL A 196 -13.20 1.77 -9.09
CA VAL A 196 -13.01 0.41 -9.65
C VAL A 196 -11.89 0.32 -10.71
N PHE A 197 -11.49 1.43 -11.34
CA PHE A 197 -10.32 1.46 -12.23
C PHE A 197 -9.03 0.92 -11.58
N HIS A 198 -8.80 1.21 -10.29
CA HIS A 198 -7.62 0.68 -9.57
C HIS A 198 -7.67 -0.85 -9.42
N LEU A 199 -8.87 -1.44 -9.24
CA LEU A 199 -9.05 -2.89 -9.22
C LEU A 199 -8.78 -3.51 -10.60
N GLY A 200 -9.29 -2.90 -11.67
CA GLY A 200 -9.02 -3.36 -13.04
C GLY A 200 -7.53 -3.33 -13.39
N PHE A 201 -6.82 -2.25 -13.04
CA PHE A 201 -5.38 -2.11 -13.30
C PHE A 201 -4.52 -2.98 -12.37
N TYR A 202 -4.98 -3.24 -11.14
CA TYR A 202 -4.36 -4.22 -10.25
C TYR A 202 -4.48 -5.65 -10.80
N LEU A 203 -5.67 -6.06 -11.27
CA LEU A 203 -5.88 -7.37 -11.88
C LEU A 203 -5.07 -7.53 -13.18
N PHE A 204 -5.00 -6.49 -14.01
CA PHE A 204 -4.15 -6.44 -15.21
C PHE A 204 -2.67 -6.67 -14.87
N THR A 205 -2.12 -5.92 -13.91
CA THR A 205 -0.71 -6.05 -13.50
C THR A 205 -0.43 -7.39 -12.79
N ALA A 206 -1.38 -7.93 -12.04
CA ALA A 206 -1.28 -9.26 -11.43
C ALA A 206 -1.24 -10.38 -12.48
N LEU A 207 -2.11 -10.33 -13.49
CA LEU A 207 -2.12 -11.31 -14.59
C LEU A 207 -0.81 -11.29 -15.40
N LEU A 208 -0.25 -10.12 -15.69
CA LEU A 208 1.08 -9.99 -16.32
C LEU A 208 2.20 -10.58 -15.46
N LEU A 209 2.16 -10.36 -14.14
CA LEU A 209 3.15 -10.95 -13.22
C LEU A 209 3.02 -12.48 -13.18
N ILE A 210 1.79 -13.01 -13.08
CA ILE A 210 1.52 -14.45 -13.12
C ILE A 210 2.07 -15.06 -14.41
N SER A 211 1.72 -14.51 -15.57
CA SER A 211 2.13 -15.07 -16.86
C SER A 211 3.66 -15.03 -17.02
N ARG A 212 4.31 -13.94 -16.60
CA ARG A 212 5.78 -13.82 -16.65
C ARG A 212 6.48 -14.84 -15.75
N VAL A 213 6.02 -14.99 -14.51
CA VAL A 213 6.59 -15.96 -13.57
C VAL A 213 6.37 -17.40 -14.05
N GLN A 214 5.18 -17.72 -14.56
CA GLN A 214 4.88 -19.05 -15.10
C GLN A 214 5.71 -19.36 -16.36
N ALA A 215 5.91 -18.38 -17.26
CA ALA A 215 6.78 -18.55 -18.43
C ALA A 215 8.24 -18.86 -18.03
N ILE A 216 8.77 -18.14 -17.03
CA ILE A 216 10.12 -18.38 -16.50
C ILE A 216 10.24 -19.76 -15.86
N ARG A 217 9.24 -20.22 -15.11
CA ARG A 217 9.23 -21.57 -14.50
C ARG A 217 9.19 -22.67 -15.55
N ARG A 218 8.33 -22.55 -16.57
CA ARG A 218 8.27 -23.50 -17.69
C ARG A 218 9.59 -23.59 -18.45
N LYS A 219 10.29 -22.46 -18.67
CA LYS A 219 11.62 -22.46 -19.29
C LYS A 219 12.63 -23.28 -18.47
N HIS A 220 12.72 -23.03 -17.16
CA HIS A 220 13.59 -23.81 -16.27
C HIS A 220 13.21 -25.31 -16.21
N GLU A 221 11.92 -25.67 -16.30
CA GLU A 221 11.49 -27.07 -16.39
C GLU A 221 11.89 -27.75 -17.70
N TRP A 222 11.82 -27.02 -18.83
CA TRP A 222 12.24 -27.52 -20.15
C TRP A 222 13.76 -27.65 -20.26
N GLU A 223 14.52 -26.69 -19.74
CA GLU A 223 15.99 -26.76 -19.61
C GLU A 223 16.42 -27.96 -18.75
N ARG A 224 15.76 -28.21 -17.61
CA ARG A 224 15.99 -29.40 -16.77
C ARG A 224 15.64 -30.73 -17.45
N ARG A 225 14.86 -30.70 -18.53
CA ARG A 225 14.52 -31.86 -19.37
C ARG A 225 15.35 -31.91 -20.66
N SER A 226 16.41 -31.10 -20.77
CA SER A 226 17.27 -30.97 -21.95
C SER A 226 16.55 -30.55 -23.25
N VAL A 227 15.34 -29.98 -23.14
CA VAL A 227 14.60 -29.42 -24.26
C VAL A 227 15.14 -28.02 -24.53
N LYS A 228 15.80 -27.82 -25.67
CA LYS A 228 16.24 -26.49 -26.09
C LYS A 228 15.04 -25.58 -26.37
N VAL A 229 15.03 -24.41 -25.75
CA VAL A 229 14.03 -23.36 -25.96
C VAL A 229 14.73 -22.21 -26.67
N ASP A 230 14.26 -21.83 -27.86
CA ASP A 230 14.84 -20.68 -28.57
C ASP A 230 14.59 -19.39 -27.80
N ASP A 231 15.65 -18.61 -27.56
CA ASP A 231 15.56 -17.39 -26.75
C ASP A 231 14.58 -16.36 -27.35
N HIS A 232 14.39 -16.37 -28.67
CA HIS A 232 13.41 -15.53 -29.38
C HIS A 232 11.97 -15.74 -28.86
N LEU A 233 11.60 -16.97 -28.49
CA LEU A 233 10.29 -17.29 -27.90
C LEU A 233 10.10 -16.63 -26.53
N THR A 234 11.19 -16.36 -25.80
CA THR A 234 11.16 -15.62 -24.51
C THR A 234 10.71 -14.16 -24.71
N GLY A 235 10.87 -13.62 -25.92
CA GLY A 235 10.36 -12.30 -26.33
C GLY A 235 8.88 -12.34 -26.68
N LEU A 236 8.48 -13.21 -27.62
CA LEU A 236 7.06 -13.36 -28.01
C LEU A 236 6.16 -13.64 -26.80
N SER A 237 6.61 -14.49 -25.88
CA SER A 237 5.88 -14.85 -24.65
C SER A 237 5.43 -13.64 -23.79
N LEU A 238 6.12 -12.49 -23.85
CA LEU A 238 5.68 -11.26 -23.18
C LEU A 238 4.56 -10.55 -23.97
N THR A 239 4.66 -10.48 -25.28
CA THR A 239 3.63 -9.88 -26.15
C THR A 239 2.35 -10.73 -26.11
N ASP A 240 2.47 -12.05 -26.19
CA ASP A 240 1.35 -12.99 -26.12
C ASP A 240 0.66 -12.92 -24.74
N SER A 241 1.46 -12.84 -23.66
CA SER A 241 0.96 -12.60 -22.30
C SER A 241 0.16 -11.30 -22.21
N LEU A 242 0.66 -10.23 -22.82
CA LEU A 242 0.03 -8.91 -22.77
C LEU A 242 -1.26 -8.88 -23.57
N ALA A 243 -1.27 -9.46 -24.77
CA ALA A 243 -2.47 -9.61 -25.60
C ALA A 243 -3.55 -10.44 -24.89
N LEU A 244 -3.17 -11.60 -24.31
CA LEU A 244 -4.09 -12.43 -23.53
C LEU A 244 -4.62 -11.71 -22.29
N THR A 245 -3.78 -10.94 -21.59
CA THR A 245 -4.19 -10.19 -20.40
C THR A 245 -5.15 -9.05 -20.76
N ILE A 246 -4.91 -8.32 -21.85
CA ILE A 246 -5.86 -7.32 -22.37
C ILE A 246 -7.19 -8.00 -22.72
N LEU A 247 -7.17 -9.13 -23.43
CA LEU A 247 -8.37 -9.87 -23.80
C LEU A 247 -9.19 -10.30 -22.58
N VAL A 248 -8.54 -10.89 -21.56
CA VAL A 248 -9.20 -11.31 -20.32
C VAL A 248 -9.82 -10.12 -19.57
N ILE A 249 -9.12 -8.99 -19.48
CA ILE A 249 -9.64 -7.78 -18.83
C ILE A 249 -10.81 -7.18 -19.62
N VAL A 250 -10.71 -7.08 -20.96
CA VAL A 250 -11.82 -6.59 -21.81
C VAL A 250 -13.05 -7.47 -21.68
N VAL A 251 -12.90 -8.80 -21.72
CA VAL A 251 -14.02 -9.73 -21.49
C VAL A 251 -14.61 -9.56 -20.08
N ALA A 252 -13.78 -9.42 -19.05
CA ALA A 252 -14.26 -9.22 -17.68
C ALA A 252 -15.04 -7.91 -17.49
N PHE A 253 -14.66 -6.83 -18.19
CA PHE A 253 -15.41 -5.55 -18.18
C PHE A 253 -16.68 -5.57 -19.07
N LEU A 254 -16.81 -6.53 -19.99
CA LEU A 254 -18.01 -6.73 -20.82
C LEU A 254 -19.03 -7.68 -20.16
N LEU A 255 -18.64 -8.44 -19.14
CA LEU A 255 -19.59 -9.26 -18.37
C LEU A 255 -20.49 -8.34 -17.52
N PRO A 256 -21.83 -8.46 -17.61
CA PRO A 256 -22.72 -7.70 -16.75
C PRO A 256 -22.57 -8.16 -15.29
N MET A 257 -22.70 -7.22 -14.35
CA MET A 257 -22.77 -7.56 -12.93
C MET A 257 -23.90 -8.57 -12.68
N ALA A 258 -23.54 -9.75 -12.18
CA ALA A 258 -24.50 -10.77 -11.81
C ALA A 258 -25.46 -10.23 -10.73
N PRO A 259 -26.76 -10.58 -10.77
CA PRO A 259 -27.69 -10.19 -9.74
C PRO A 259 -27.27 -10.76 -8.38
N LYS A 260 -27.54 -10.03 -7.30
CA LYS A 260 -27.24 -10.47 -5.92
C LYS A 260 -27.88 -11.83 -5.65
N TRP A 261 -27.05 -12.87 -5.52
CA TRP A 261 -27.51 -14.21 -5.15
C TRP A 261 -27.72 -14.26 -3.63
N GLY A 262 -28.99 -14.37 -3.19
CA GLY A 262 -29.39 -14.26 -1.78
C GLY A 262 -28.48 -15.03 -0.82
N THR A 263 -28.36 -16.36 -1.00
CA THR A 263 -27.53 -17.22 -0.15
C THR A 263 -26.05 -16.84 -0.09
N ALA A 264 -25.51 -16.18 -1.13
CA ALA A 264 -24.14 -15.67 -1.12
C ALA A 264 -24.04 -14.30 -0.41
N ASN A 265 -25.09 -13.47 -0.47
CA ASN A 265 -25.20 -12.26 0.33
C ASN A 265 -25.37 -12.63 1.82
N ASP A 266 -26.24 -13.58 2.16
CA ASP A 266 -26.51 -14.01 3.54
C ASP A 266 -25.25 -14.60 4.20
N ALA A 267 -24.48 -15.41 3.45
CA ALA A 267 -23.18 -15.91 3.88
C ALA A 267 -22.12 -14.80 4.04
N TYR A 268 -22.17 -13.75 3.20
CA TYR A 268 -21.30 -12.59 3.31
C TYR A 268 -21.64 -11.74 4.55
N GLU A 269 -22.91 -11.41 4.79
CA GLU A 269 -23.29 -10.63 6.00
C GLU A 269 -23.04 -11.43 7.28
N SER A 270 -23.29 -12.76 7.28
CA SER A 270 -22.96 -13.62 8.42
C SER A 270 -21.45 -13.75 8.67
N MET A 271 -20.60 -13.49 7.68
CA MET A 271 -19.14 -13.39 7.84
C MET A 271 -18.70 -11.96 8.19
N ARG A 272 -19.51 -10.95 7.84
CA ARG A 272 -19.29 -9.53 8.14
C ARG A 272 -19.66 -9.17 9.58
N SER A 273 -20.71 -9.73 10.17
CA SER A 273 -21.26 -9.25 11.45
C SER A 273 -20.27 -9.11 12.62
N PRO A 274 -19.20 -9.94 12.77
CA PRO A 274 -18.19 -9.70 13.81
C PRO A 274 -17.37 -8.42 13.59
N LEU A 275 -17.29 -7.92 12.36
CA LEU A 275 -16.62 -6.68 11.98
C LEU A 275 -17.49 -5.45 12.23
N GLU A 276 -18.81 -5.58 12.36
CA GLU A 276 -19.71 -4.44 12.62
C GLU A 276 -19.43 -3.82 13.99
N THR A 277 -19.23 -4.65 15.02
CA THR A 277 -18.75 -4.20 16.35
C THR A 277 -17.38 -3.52 16.28
N MET A 278 -16.52 -3.90 15.32
CA MET A 278 -15.24 -3.25 15.08
C MET A 278 -15.37 -1.94 14.28
N GLU A 279 -16.47 -1.77 13.53
CA GLU A 279 -16.77 -0.55 12.77
C GLU A 279 -17.12 0.60 13.72
N ASP A 280 -17.84 0.35 14.82
CA ASP A 280 -18.11 1.33 15.89
C ASP A 280 -16.81 1.78 16.61
N ASP A 281 -15.95 0.83 17.00
CA ASP A 281 -14.63 1.13 17.59
C ASP A 281 -13.75 1.93 16.63
N PHE A 282 -13.75 1.57 15.34
CA PHE A 282 -13.02 2.29 14.28
C PHE A 282 -13.56 3.71 14.08
N ASN A 283 -14.88 3.87 13.99
CA ASN A 283 -15.56 5.17 13.86
C ASN A 283 -15.27 6.09 15.05
N ARG A 284 -15.13 5.54 16.26
CA ARG A 284 -14.74 6.28 17.47
C ARG A 284 -13.26 6.68 17.48
N LEU A 285 -12.37 5.79 17.05
CA LEU A 285 -10.91 5.98 17.11
C LEU A 285 -10.33 6.75 15.92
N PHE A 286 -11.09 6.89 14.85
CA PHE A 286 -10.68 7.62 13.64
C PHE A 286 -11.74 8.67 13.23
N ALA A 287 -12.44 9.26 14.20
CA ALA A 287 -13.47 10.26 13.95
C ALA A 287 -12.95 11.55 13.25
N GLY A 288 -11.63 11.79 13.29
CA GLY A 288 -11.00 12.88 12.53
C GLY A 288 -10.98 12.67 11.01
N LEU A 289 -11.29 11.46 10.51
CA LEU A 289 -11.26 11.16 9.08
C LEU A 289 -12.52 11.67 8.34
N PRO A 290 -12.39 12.12 7.08
CA PRO A 290 -13.52 12.47 6.24
C PRO A 290 -14.28 11.22 5.78
N ALA A 291 -15.61 11.28 5.73
CA ALA A 291 -16.42 10.21 5.15
C ALA A 291 -16.17 10.12 3.64
N ARG A 292 -15.61 9.00 3.16
CA ARG A 292 -15.28 8.79 1.73
C ARG A 292 -16.37 8.12 0.90
N ARG A 293 -17.47 7.71 1.52
CA ARG A 293 -18.67 7.13 0.90
C ARG A 293 -19.90 7.71 1.59
N PRO A 294 -21.04 7.93 0.89
CA PRO A 294 -22.31 8.23 1.54
C PRO A 294 -22.71 7.07 2.46
N ILE A 295 -22.64 7.32 3.76
CA ILE A 295 -23.05 6.40 4.82
C ILE A 295 -24.51 6.66 5.19
N GLY A 296 -25.15 5.68 5.84
CA GLY A 296 -26.33 5.96 6.65
C GLY A 296 -26.01 7.11 7.61
N PHE A 297 -26.89 8.10 7.74
CA PHE A 297 -26.66 9.25 8.62
C PHE A 297 -26.67 8.76 10.08
N ARG A 298 -25.47 8.40 10.61
CA ARG A 298 -25.19 7.73 11.91
C ARG A 298 -26.40 7.61 12.82
N ILE A 299 -27.27 6.63 12.54
CA ILE A 299 -28.51 6.39 13.33
C ILE A 299 -27.98 5.74 14.59
N TRP A 300 -28.13 6.41 15.73
CA TRP A 300 -28.27 5.78 17.05
C TRP A 300 -27.10 4.87 17.50
N ASP A 301 -25.93 4.95 16.85
CA ASP A 301 -24.62 4.59 17.42
C ASP A 301 -24.41 5.30 18.78
N ASN A 302 -23.64 4.66 19.66
CA ASN A 302 -23.22 5.17 20.96
C ASN A 302 -22.43 6.49 20.88
N VAL A 303 -21.79 6.79 19.73
CA VAL A 303 -20.79 7.88 19.60
C VAL A 303 -21.18 8.97 18.58
N MET A 304 -21.54 10.16 19.07
CA MET A 304 -21.65 11.38 18.26
C MET A 304 -20.36 12.19 18.32
N ALA A 305 -19.29 11.66 17.72
CA ALA A 305 -18.04 12.40 17.52
C ALA A 305 -18.21 13.62 16.60
N LEU A 306 -17.48 14.70 16.90
CA LEU A 306 -17.34 15.89 16.05
C LEU A 306 -16.42 15.53 14.88
N GLN A 307 -17.01 15.30 13.70
CA GLN A 307 -16.30 14.92 12.48
C GLN A 307 -16.20 16.11 11.50
N GLY A 308 -15.38 15.94 10.46
CA GLY A 308 -15.34 16.85 9.31
C GLY A 308 -16.54 16.70 8.38
N SER A 309 -16.32 16.90 7.07
CA SER A 309 -17.37 16.86 6.05
C SER A 309 -18.16 15.54 6.05
N ILE A 310 -19.48 15.64 6.28
CA ILE A 310 -20.42 14.53 6.20
C ILE A 310 -21.06 14.43 4.81
N TYR A 311 -21.28 13.20 4.33
CA TYR A 311 -22.01 12.91 3.09
C TYR A 311 -23.28 12.12 3.43
N PRO A 312 -24.44 12.77 3.61
CA PRO A 312 -25.68 12.08 3.92
C PRO A 312 -26.17 11.24 2.73
N THR A 313 -26.57 10.00 3.00
CA THR A 313 -27.29 9.18 2.01
C THR A 313 -28.76 9.56 1.88
N THR A 314 -29.38 9.23 0.76
CA THR A 314 -30.83 9.28 0.52
C THR A 314 -31.55 7.96 0.83
N THR A 315 -30.85 6.97 1.43
CA THR A 315 -31.44 5.70 1.88
C THR A 315 -32.63 5.96 2.80
N GLN A 316 -33.77 5.34 2.52
CA GLN A 316 -34.92 5.37 3.42
C GLN A 316 -34.63 4.51 4.66
N VAL A 317 -34.67 5.14 5.84
CA VAL A 317 -34.30 4.52 7.12
C VAL A 317 -35.48 4.28 8.06
N LEU A 318 -36.59 5.00 7.85
CA LEU A 318 -37.85 4.88 8.57
C LEU A 318 -38.97 5.32 7.62
N TRP A 319 -40.16 4.76 7.80
CA TRP A 319 -41.40 5.28 7.23
C TRP A 319 -42.45 5.29 8.34
N VAL A 320 -43.15 6.41 8.50
CA VAL A 320 -44.22 6.55 9.48
C VAL A 320 -45.37 7.30 8.84
N ASP A 321 -46.58 6.79 9.02
CA ASP A 321 -47.81 7.54 8.76
C ASP A 321 -48.25 8.18 10.09
N SER A 322 -48.57 9.47 10.06
CA SER A 322 -48.94 10.21 11.28
C SER A 322 -49.78 11.45 10.96
N GLU A 323 -50.86 11.62 11.72
CA GLU A 323 -51.78 12.74 11.59
C GLU A 323 -51.19 14.09 12.08
N THR A 324 -50.01 14.08 12.71
CA THR A 324 -49.34 15.28 13.26
C THR A 324 -47.82 15.24 13.07
N GLU A 325 -47.18 16.40 13.06
CA GLU A 325 -45.72 16.53 12.98
C GLU A 325 -45.07 16.09 14.31
N LEU A 326 -44.26 15.04 14.29
CA LEU A 326 -43.65 14.43 15.47
C LEU A 326 -42.12 14.38 15.38
N TYR A 327 -41.45 14.67 16.50
CA TYR A 327 -40.00 14.50 16.66
C TYR A 327 -39.66 13.05 17.04
N TRP A 328 -39.23 12.27 16.05
CA TRP A 328 -38.78 10.88 16.23
C TRP A 328 -37.43 10.81 16.96
N LYS A 329 -37.48 10.84 18.30
CA LYS A 329 -36.30 10.78 19.17
C LYS A 329 -35.63 9.40 19.14
N ALA A 330 -34.61 9.24 18.30
CA ALA A 330 -33.84 7.99 18.21
C ALA A 330 -32.94 7.72 19.42
N ARG A 331 -32.22 8.73 19.94
CA ARG A 331 -31.25 8.55 21.04
C ARG A 331 -31.03 9.82 21.87
N THR A 332 -30.39 9.69 23.03
CA THR A 332 -29.93 10.81 23.86
C THR A 332 -28.42 10.68 24.08
N TYR A 333 -27.63 11.68 23.73
CA TYR A 333 -26.20 11.72 24.07
C TYR A 333 -26.02 12.60 25.30
N SER A 334 -25.59 12.01 26.42
CA SER A 334 -25.54 12.64 27.75
C SER A 334 -24.18 13.27 28.07
N THR A 335 -23.10 12.69 27.53
CA THR A 335 -21.76 12.85 28.10
C THR A 335 -20.82 13.45 27.08
N TYR A 336 -20.43 14.72 27.26
CA TYR A 336 -19.54 15.46 26.36
C TYR A 336 -18.08 15.36 26.82
N ASN A 337 -17.16 15.08 25.89
CA ASN A 337 -15.73 14.89 26.18
C ASN A 337 -14.79 15.85 25.44
N GLY A 338 -15.31 16.97 24.91
CA GLY A 338 -14.53 17.94 24.12
C GLY A 338 -14.29 17.54 22.65
N LYS A 339 -14.40 16.25 22.32
CA LYS A 339 -14.26 15.70 20.96
C LYS A 339 -15.59 15.21 20.37
N GLY A 340 -16.65 15.16 21.18
CA GLY A 340 -17.95 14.64 20.81
C GLY A 340 -18.81 14.32 22.02
N TRP A 341 -19.97 13.73 21.73
CA TRP A 341 -20.94 13.28 22.73
C TRP A 341 -21.06 11.76 22.73
N LEU A 342 -21.24 11.18 23.91
CA LEU A 342 -21.43 9.75 24.14
C LEU A 342 -22.84 9.49 24.68
N SER A 343 -23.39 8.33 24.34
CA SER A 343 -24.70 7.88 24.80
C SER A 343 -24.59 6.54 25.55
N GLU A 344 -24.78 6.59 26.86
CA GLU A 344 -24.73 5.41 27.74
C GLU A 344 -26.00 4.52 27.63
N HIS A 345 -27.09 5.07 27.08
CA HIS A 345 -28.39 4.37 26.96
C HIS A 345 -29.05 4.62 25.60
N THR A 346 -29.45 3.55 24.92
CA THR A 346 -30.50 3.61 23.89
C THR A 346 -31.84 3.80 24.59
N VAL A 347 -32.73 4.62 24.01
CA VAL A 347 -34.11 4.70 24.49
C VAL A 347 -34.88 3.54 23.88
N THR A 348 -35.28 2.57 24.71
CA THR A 348 -36.09 1.41 24.36
C THR A 348 -37.58 1.70 24.48
#